data_AF-A0A399SKN6-F1
#
_entry.id   AF-A0A399SKN6-F1
#
_cell.length_a   1.000
_cell.length_b   1.000
_cell.length_c   1.000
_cell.angle_alpha   90.00
_cell.angle_beta   90.00
_cell.angle_gamma   90.00
#
_symmetry.space_group_name_H-M   'P 1'
#
loop_
_entity.id
_entity.type
_entity.pdbx_description
1 polymer ?
#
loop_
_entity_poly.entity_id
_entity_poly.type
_entity_poly.pdbx_seq_one_letter_code
_entity_poly.pdbx_strand_id
1 'polypeptide(L)'
;ITREMEVAAVHAVAELARQEQSDIVASAYGIQDLSFGPEYLIPKPFDPRLIVKIAPAVAQAAMLSGVAQRPIEDMDAYRQHLQQFVYHSGTLMKPIFSAARKVQMENKRIVFAEGEEERVLRAVQIVVDETLASPILIGRPSVIAHRIERFGLRLREGVDFTVVNPEHDE
;
A
#
# COMPACT_ATOMS: atom_id res chain seq x y z
N ILE A 1 28.46 1.42 -4.14
CA ILE A 1 27.29 1.14 -5.02
C ILE A 1 27.79 0.29 -6.17
N THR A 2 27.17 -0.86 -6.42
CA THR A 2 27.50 -1.74 -7.55
C THR A 2 26.44 -1.62 -8.65
N ARG A 3 26.68 -2.24 -9.80
CA ARG A 3 25.72 -2.22 -10.91
C ARG A 3 24.41 -2.93 -10.54
N GLU A 4 24.50 -4.00 -9.76
CA GLU A 4 23.34 -4.75 -9.25
C GLU A 4 22.47 -3.87 -8.35
N MET A 5 23.09 -3.03 -7.52
CA MET A 5 22.39 -2.08 -6.65
C MET A 5 21.65 -1.01 -7.47
N GLU A 6 22.26 -0.48 -8.53
CA GLU A 6 21.61 0.47 -9.43
C GLU A 6 20.41 -0.14 -10.15
N VAL A 7 20.57 -1.35 -10.67
CA VAL A 7 19.50 -2.09 -11.36
C VAL A 7 18.34 -2.37 -10.39
N ALA A 8 18.63 -2.77 -9.16
CA ALA A 8 17.61 -2.97 -8.13
C ALA A 8 16.84 -1.67 -7.80
N ALA A 9 17.54 -0.53 -7.74
CA ALA A 9 16.90 0.76 -7.52
C ALA A 9 15.96 1.12 -8.67
N VAL A 10 16.40 0.95 -9.92
CA VAL A 10 15.56 1.23 -11.11
C VAL A 10 14.31 0.35 -11.13
N HIS A 11 14.45 -0.96 -10.86
CA HIS A 11 13.29 -1.85 -10.77
C HIS A 11 12.33 -1.47 -9.66
N ALA A 12 12.82 -1.12 -8.48
CA ALA A 12 11.98 -0.69 -7.36
C ALA A 12 11.23 0.62 -7.66
N VAL A 13 11.89 1.58 -8.33
CA VAL A 13 11.25 2.83 -8.79
C VAL A 13 10.16 2.53 -9.82
N ALA A 14 10.45 1.68 -10.80
CA ALA A 14 9.50 1.31 -11.85
C ALA A 14 8.29 0.55 -11.30
N GLU A 15 8.51 -0.34 -10.32
CA GLU A 15 7.42 -1.03 -9.63
C GLU A 15 6.56 -0.04 -8.84
N LEU A 16 7.19 0.87 -8.08
CA LEU A 16 6.48 1.89 -7.31
C LEU A 16 5.65 2.83 -8.20
N ALA A 17 6.18 3.21 -9.37
CA ALA A 17 5.46 4.05 -10.33
C ALA A 17 4.15 3.42 -10.83
N ARG A 18 4.09 2.08 -10.85
CA ARG A 18 2.91 1.30 -11.27
C ARG A 18 1.95 0.97 -10.11
N GLN A 19 2.32 1.29 -8.88
CA GLN A 19 1.46 1.11 -7.72
C GLN A 19 0.53 2.31 -7.53
N GLU A 20 -0.66 2.05 -6.99
CA GLU A 20 -1.68 3.05 -6.66
C GLU A 20 -1.17 4.18 -5.78
N GLN A 21 -1.80 5.36 -5.87
CA GLN A 21 -1.36 6.54 -5.15
C GLN A 21 -1.40 6.38 -3.62
N SER A 22 -0.44 7.01 -2.94
CA SER A 22 -0.55 7.36 -1.53
C SER A 22 -1.29 8.69 -1.39
N ASP A 23 -2.28 8.77 -0.51
CA ASP A 23 -3.07 9.98 -0.22
C ASP A 23 -2.20 11.21 0.12
N ILE A 24 -1.02 10.96 0.69
CA ILE A 24 -0.04 11.99 1.05
C ILE A 24 0.49 12.70 -0.21
N VAL A 25 0.68 11.96 -1.30
CA VAL A 25 1.19 12.51 -2.57
C VAL A 25 0.09 13.26 -3.33
N ALA A 26 -1.13 12.71 -3.36
CA ALA A 26 -2.27 13.36 -4.02
C ALA A 26 -2.61 14.71 -3.36
N SER A 27 -2.59 14.77 -2.02
CA SER A 27 -2.87 15.99 -1.26
C SER A 27 -1.73 17.03 -1.33
N ALA A 28 -0.46 16.61 -1.30
CA ALA A 28 0.68 17.53 -1.31
C ALA A 28 0.94 18.20 -2.66
N TYR A 29 0.62 17.52 -3.77
CA TYR A 29 0.89 18.03 -5.12
C TYR A 29 -0.36 18.58 -5.84
N GLY A 30 -1.55 18.43 -5.26
CA GLY A 30 -2.79 19.00 -5.79
C GLY A 30 -3.23 18.44 -7.16
N ILE A 31 -2.66 17.31 -7.58
CA ILE A 31 -2.97 16.65 -8.85
C ILE A 31 -3.78 15.39 -8.54
N GLN A 32 -5.06 15.43 -8.90
CA GLN A 32 -5.94 14.26 -8.91
C GLN A 32 -5.58 13.38 -10.13
N ASP A 33 -5.79 12.07 -10.05
CA ASP A 33 -5.62 11.12 -11.17
C ASP A 33 -4.19 10.89 -11.73
N LEU A 34 -3.14 11.02 -10.91
CA LEU A 34 -1.80 10.49 -11.21
C LEU A 34 -1.81 8.95 -11.29
N SER A 35 -2.10 8.40 -12.46
CA SER A 35 -1.94 6.98 -12.78
C SER A 35 -0.70 6.78 -13.64
N PHE A 36 -0.08 5.60 -13.58
CA PHE A 36 1.07 5.30 -14.43
C PHE A 36 0.72 5.55 -15.91
N GLY A 37 1.43 6.47 -16.56
CA GLY A 37 1.10 6.93 -17.90
C GLY A 37 2.05 8.00 -18.41
N PRO A 38 1.82 8.56 -19.60
CA PRO A 38 2.71 9.55 -20.22
C PRO A 38 3.02 10.74 -19.30
N GLU A 39 2.05 11.17 -18.51
CA GLU A 39 2.15 12.29 -17.58
C GLU A 39 2.70 11.91 -16.19
N TYR A 40 2.86 10.60 -15.92
CA TYR A 40 3.37 10.07 -14.66
C TYR A 40 4.14 8.76 -14.88
N LEU A 41 5.40 8.91 -15.32
CA LEU A 41 6.32 7.81 -15.59
C LEU A 41 7.19 7.43 -14.38
N ILE A 42 7.47 8.41 -13.50
CA ILE A 42 8.39 8.26 -12.36
C ILE A 42 7.72 8.86 -11.11
N PRO A 43 7.84 8.22 -9.93
CA PRO A 43 7.28 8.74 -8.69
C PRO A 43 7.84 10.13 -8.35
N LYS A 44 7.05 10.94 -7.63
CA LYS A 44 7.49 12.28 -7.23
C LYS A 44 8.59 12.20 -6.17
N PRO A 45 9.54 13.16 -6.11
CA PRO A 45 10.71 13.09 -5.22
C PRO A 45 10.40 12.94 -3.72
N PHE A 46 9.23 13.40 -3.27
CA PHE A 46 8.80 13.33 -1.87
C PHE A 46 7.69 12.29 -1.64
N ASP A 47 7.53 11.32 -2.55
CA ASP A 47 6.65 10.18 -2.29
C ASP A 47 7.22 9.37 -1.11
N PRO A 48 6.50 9.29 0.03
CA PRO A 48 7.03 8.61 1.20
C PRO A 48 7.29 7.13 0.97
N ARG A 49 6.66 6.50 -0.03
CA ARG A 49 6.87 5.08 -0.34
C ARG A 49 8.24 4.79 -0.94
N LEU A 50 8.95 5.82 -1.43
CA LEU A 50 10.29 5.68 -2.00
C LEU A 50 11.27 5.02 -1.02
N ILE A 51 11.33 5.49 0.23
CA ILE A 51 12.26 4.94 1.22
C ILE A 51 11.94 3.49 1.58
N VAL A 52 10.64 3.16 1.67
CA VAL A 52 10.17 1.82 2.07
C VAL A 52 10.37 0.81 0.94
N LYS A 53 10.32 1.23 -0.32
CA LYS A 53 10.44 0.33 -1.47
C LYS A 53 11.87 0.21 -2.01
N ILE A 54 12.56 1.34 -2.17
CA ILE A 54 13.89 1.38 -2.83
C ILE A 54 15.00 0.92 -1.88
N ALA A 55 15.00 1.41 -0.63
CA ALA A 55 16.11 1.11 0.28
C ALA A 55 16.25 -0.40 0.58
N PRO A 56 15.17 -1.18 0.81
CA PRO A 56 15.28 -2.63 0.96
C PRO A 56 15.77 -3.34 -0.30
N ALA A 57 15.33 -2.91 -1.49
CA ALA A 57 15.75 -3.52 -2.75
C ALA A 57 17.26 -3.35 -2.98
N VAL A 58 17.77 -2.13 -2.73
CA VAL A 58 19.20 -1.82 -2.84
C VAL A 58 20.02 -2.55 -1.78
N ALA A 59 19.54 -2.61 -0.53
CA ALA A 59 20.22 -3.32 0.55
C ALA A 59 20.30 -4.82 0.26
N GLN A 60 19.22 -5.42 -0.26
CA GLN A 60 19.19 -6.82 -0.65
C GLN A 60 20.15 -7.10 -1.81
N ALA A 61 20.21 -6.23 -2.81
CA ALA A 61 21.18 -6.33 -3.91
C ALA A 61 22.63 -6.24 -3.41
N ALA A 62 22.91 -5.38 -2.43
CA ALA A 62 24.24 -5.28 -1.80
C ALA A 62 24.61 -6.57 -1.04
N MET A 63 23.66 -7.23 -0.38
CA MET A 63 23.88 -8.52 0.28
C MET A 63 24.15 -9.63 -0.73
N LEU A 64 23.33 -9.72 -1.78
CA LEU A 64 23.46 -10.75 -2.82
C LEU A 64 24.77 -10.63 -3.62
N SER A 65 25.25 -9.40 -3.83
CA SER A 65 26.54 -9.14 -4.49
C SER A 65 27.76 -9.27 -3.56
N GLY A 66 27.54 -9.56 -2.27
CA GLY A 66 28.62 -9.77 -1.28
C GLY A 66 29.36 -8.50 -0.85
N VAL A 67 28.91 -7.31 -1.27
CA VAL A 67 29.55 -6.03 -0.90
C VAL A 67 29.02 -5.43 0.41
N ALA A 68 27.94 -6.00 0.96
CA ALA A 68 27.35 -5.55 2.21
C ALA A 68 28.27 -5.81 3.41
N GLN A 69 28.81 -4.74 4.01
CA GLN A 69 29.59 -4.82 5.25
C GLN A 69 28.75 -5.11 6.50
N ARG A 70 27.45 -4.82 6.42
CA ARG A 70 26.46 -5.07 7.48
C ARG A 70 25.24 -5.75 6.87
N PRO A 71 25.28 -7.09 6.69
CA PRO A 71 24.15 -7.84 6.18
C PRO A 71 22.92 -7.69 7.10
N ILE A 72 21.74 -7.65 6.50
CA ILE A 72 20.46 -7.56 7.22
C ILE A 72 19.94 -8.98 7.41
N GLU A 73 19.85 -9.44 8.65
CA GLU A 73 19.37 -10.80 8.95
C GLU A 73 17.85 -10.94 8.73
N ASP A 74 17.09 -9.91 9.11
CA ASP A 74 15.64 -9.85 8.95
C ASP A 74 15.24 -8.66 8.08
N MET A 75 14.96 -8.95 6.81
CA MET A 75 14.55 -7.95 5.83
C MET A 75 13.17 -7.37 6.12
N ASP A 76 12.29 -8.11 6.80
CA ASP A 76 10.95 -7.64 7.13
C ASP A 76 11.00 -6.68 8.32
N ALA A 77 11.80 -6.98 9.34
CA ALA A 77 12.11 -6.04 10.41
C ALA A 77 12.73 -4.74 9.87
N TYR A 78 13.64 -4.85 8.88
CA TYR A 78 14.24 -3.68 8.24
C TYR A 78 13.22 -2.83 7.49
N ARG A 79 12.31 -3.44 6.71
CA ARG A 79 11.19 -2.74 6.06
C ARG A 79 10.31 -2.02 7.09
N GLN A 80 9.96 -2.70 8.18
CA GLN A 80 9.15 -2.12 9.27
C GLN A 80 9.86 -0.98 10.02
N HIS A 81 11.19 -0.97 10.06
CA HIS A 81 11.96 0.14 10.59
C HIS A 81 11.88 1.35 9.65
N LEU A 82 12.06 1.13 8.34
CA LEU A 82 11.97 2.20 7.35
C LEU A 82 10.58 2.85 7.26
N GLN A 83 9.51 2.07 7.46
CA GLN A 83 8.15 2.61 7.56
C GLN A 83 7.99 3.67 8.66
N GLN A 84 8.81 3.65 9.73
CA GLN A 84 8.73 4.64 10.81
C GLN A 84 9.08 6.07 10.35
N PHE A 85 9.86 6.21 9.27
CA PHE A 85 10.24 7.52 8.72
C PHE A 85 9.15 8.15 7.84
N VAL A 86 8.14 7.37 7.45
CA VAL A 86 7.05 7.81 6.56
C VAL A 86 5.88 8.39 7.36
N TYR A 87 5.53 7.72 8.45
CA TYR A 87 4.37 8.09 9.24
C TYR A 87 4.75 9.17 10.27
N HIS A 88 4.24 10.40 10.08
CA HIS A 88 4.35 11.48 11.06
C HIS A 88 3.66 11.12 12.40
N SER A 89 2.82 10.08 12.43
CA SER A 89 2.15 9.50 13.61
C SER A 89 2.53 8.03 13.88
N GLY A 90 3.58 7.51 13.22
CA GLY A 90 3.85 6.07 13.06
C GLY A 90 4.08 5.28 14.34
N THR A 91 4.69 5.91 15.35
CA THR A 91 4.99 5.23 16.61
C THR A 91 3.73 4.85 17.39
N LEU A 92 2.64 5.61 17.25
CA LEU A 92 1.40 5.38 18.00
C LEU A 92 0.55 4.25 17.38
N MET A 93 0.49 4.15 16.05
CA MET A 93 -0.34 3.17 15.35
C MET A 93 0.35 1.81 15.18
N LYS A 94 1.70 1.75 15.19
CA LYS A 94 2.46 0.50 15.00
C LYS A 94 2.08 -0.61 16.00
N PRO A 95 1.92 -0.35 17.32
CA PRO A 95 1.45 -1.36 18.27
C PRO A 95 0.05 -1.87 17.93
N ILE A 96 -0.86 -0.98 17.54
CA ILE A 96 -2.25 -1.32 17.19
C ILE A 96 -2.28 -2.25 15.97
N PHE A 97 -1.55 -1.91 14.90
CA PHE A 97 -1.48 -2.77 13.71
C PHE A 97 -0.80 -4.11 14.01
N SER A 98 0.24 -4.13 14.83
CA SER A 98 0.88 -5.38 15.26
C SER A 98 -0.06 -6.28 16.06
N ALA A 99 -0.92 -5.69 16.91
CA ALA A 99 -1.92 -6.44 17.66
C ALA A 99 -3.01 -6.97 16.71
N ALA A 100 -3.48 -6.15 15.77
CA ALA A 100 -4.48 -6.52 14.79
C ALA A 100 -4.01 -7.67 13.88
N ARG A 101 -2.73 -7.70 13.47
CA ARG A 101 -2.17 -8.81 12.68
C ARG A 101 -2.15 -10.16 13.41
N LYS A 102 -2.05 -10.17 14.74
CA LYS A 102 -2.06 -11.41 15.54
C LYS A 102 -3.46 -12.03 15.66
N VAL A 103 -4.50 -11.26 15.40
CA VAL A 103 -5.88 -11.74 15.43
C VAL A 103 -6.20 -12.47 14.11
N GLN A 104 -6.86 -13.63 14.21
CA GLN A 104 -7.32 -14.40 13.05
C GLN A 104 -8.28 -13.57 12.19
N MET A 105 -8.19 -13.71 10.86
CA MET A 105 -8.96 -12.90 9.90
C MET A 105 -10.47 -13.02 10.08
N GLU A 106 -10.99 -14.19 10.49
CA GLU A 106 -12.43 -14.37 10.75
C GLU A 106 -12.97 -13.49 11.90
N ASN A 107 -12.10 -13.10 12.84
CA ASN A 107 -12.49 -12.41 14.07
C ASN A 107 -12.33 -10.88 14.00
N LYS A 108 -11.90 -10.35 12.85
CA LYS A 108 -11.61 -8.91 12.66
C LYS A 108 -12.31 -8.37 11.42
N ARG A 109 -13.65 -8.43 11.44
CA ARG A 109 -14.50 -7.89 10.38
C ARG A 109 -14.77 -6.41 10.63
N ILE A 110 -14.55 -5.56 9.63
CA ILE A 110 -14.79 -4.12 9.74
C ILE A 110 -15.78 -3.71 8.65
N VAL A 111 -16.86 -3.04 9.06
CA VAL A 111 -17.87 -2.50 8.14
C VAL A 111 -17.52 -1.06 7.79
N PHE A 112 -17.48 -0.76 6.50
CA PHE A 112 -17.29 0.57 5.95
C PHE A 112 -18.60 1.04 5.33
N ALA A 113 -19.28 1.95 6.02
CA ALA A 113 -20.60 2.44 5.61
C ALA A 113 -20.57 3.30 4.33
N GLU A 114 -19.44 3.95 4.05
CA GLU A 114 -19.22 4.76 2.86
C GLU A 114 -18.39 3.98 1.82
N GLY A 115 -18.79 2.75 1.52
CA GLY A 115 -18.02 1.82 0.68
C GLY A 115 -17.82 2.28 -0.76
N GLU A 116 -18.54 3.30 -1.21
CA GLU A 116 -18.31 3.93 -2.50
C GLU A 116 -17.23 5.02 -2.44
N GLU A 117 -16.93 5.63 -1.29
CA GLU A 117 -16.08 6.82 -1.20
C GLU A 117 -14.58 6.51 -1.43
N GLU A 118 -13.86 7.41 -2.12
CA GLU A 118 -12.47 7.17 -2.54
C GLU A 118 -11.51 6.94 -1.37
N ARG A 119 -11.53 7.80 -0.35
CA ARG A 119 -10.67 7.68 0.84
C ARG A 119 -10.98 6.39 1.58
N VAL A 120 -12.24 5.98 1.63
CA VAL A 120 -12.62 4.68 2.22
C VAL A 120 -12.05 3.52 1.42
N LEU A 121 -12.22 3.50 0.10
CA LEU A 121 -11.68 2.44 -0.76
C LEU A 121 -10.15 2.34 -0.67
N ARG A 122 -9.44 3.47 -0.59
CA ARG A 122 -7.99 3.51 -0.37
C ARG A 122 -7.59 3.00 1.01
N ALA A 123 -8.33 3.37 2.05
CA ALA A 123 -8.10 2.82 3.39
C ALA A 123 -8.31 1.29 3.42
N VAL A 124 -9.31 0.79 2.71
CA VAL A 124 -9.60 -0.64 2.58
C VAL A 124 -8.46 -1.37 1.87
N GLN A 125 -7.89 -0.80 0.81
CA GLN A 125 -6.69 -1.36 0.16
C GLN A 125 -5.55 -1.56 1.17
N ILE A 126 -5.27 -0.55 2.01
CA ILE A 126 -4.24 -0.65 3.06
C ILE A 126 -4.58 -1.74 4.07
N VAL A 127 -5.85 -1.82 4.50
CA VAL A 127 -6.33 -2.86 5.44
C VAL A 127 -6.10 -4.26 4.88
N VAL A 128 -6.34 -4.47 3.59
CA VAL A 128 -6.11 -5.75 2.90
C VAL A 128 -4.61 -6.02 2.76
N ASP A 129 -3.84 -5.08 2.20
CA ASP A 129 -2.40 -5.23 1.96
C ASP A 129 -1.62 -5.56 3.26
N GLU A 130 -2.00 -4.92 4.37
CA GLU A 130 -1.36 -5.10 5.68
C GLU A 130 -1.98 -6.23 6.51
N THR A 131 -2.96 -6.96 5.97
CA THR A 131 -3.68 -8.08 6.63
C THR A 131 -4.31 -7.69 7.97
N LEU A 132 -4.86 -6.48 8.06
CA LEU A 132 -5.33 -5.89 9.31
C LEU A 132 -6.76 -6.33 9.67
N ALA A 133 -7.64 -6.50 8.68
CA ALA A 133 -9.03 -6.87 8.89
C ALA A 133 -9.66 -7.46 7.61
N SER A 134 -10.82 -8.10 7.77
CA SER A 134 -11.70 -8.55 6.68
C SER A 134 -12.75 -7.46 6.39
N PRO A 135 -12.60 -6.64 5.34
CA PRO A 135 -13.46 -5.49 5.08
C PRO A 135 -14.83 -5.90 4.53
N ILE A 136 -15.86 -5.17 4.96
CA ILE A 136 -17.22 -5.26 4.43
C ILE A 136 -17.60 -3.87 3.93
N LEU A 137 -17.81 -3.71 2.63
CA LEU A 137 -18.20 -2.44 2.03
C LEU A 137 -19.72 -2.36 1.90
N ILE A 138 -20.32 -1.28 2.38
CA ILE A 138 -21.73 -0.98 2.13
C ILE A 138 -21.82 -0.06 0.93
N GLY A 139 -22.60 -0.46 -0.07
CA GLY A 139 -22.84 0.34 -1.27
C GLY A 139 -23.25 -0.50 -2.46
N ARG A 140 -23.42 0.16 -3.61
CA ARG A 140 -23.85 -0.51 -4.84
C ARG A 140 -22.65 -1.22 -5.48
N PRO A 141 -22.72 -2.55 -5.75
CA PRO A 141 -21.59 -3.32 -6.28
C PRO A 141 -21.01 -2.74 -7.58
N SER A 142 -21.88 -2.31 -8.51
CA SER A 142 -21.45 -1.71 -9.77
C SER A 142 -20.68 -0.40 -9.60
N VAL A 143 -21.07 0.43 -8.63
CA VAL A 143 -20.40 1.70 -8.33
C VAL A 143 -19.05 1.47 -7.66
N ILE A 144 -19.00 0.53 -6.72
CA ILE A 144 -17.77 0.12 -6.05
C ILE A 144 -16.76 -0.43 -7.06
N ALA A 145 -17.17 -1.37 -7.91
CA ALA A 145 -16.33 -1.96 -8.94
C ALA A 145 -15.77 -0.90 -9.91
N HIS A 146 -16.63 0.01 -10.38
CA HIS A 146 -16.21 1.09 -11.26
C HIS A 146 -15.20 2.04 -10.59
N ARG A 147 -15.39 2.36 -9.30
CA ARG A 147 -14.47 3.23 -8.55
C ARG A 147 -13.14 2.54 -8.25
N ILE A 148 -13.17 1.25 -7.94
CA ILE A 148 -11.96 0.42 -7.80
C ILE A 148 -11.14 0.51 -9.09
N GLU A 149 -11.74 0.29 -10.25
CA GLU A 149 -11.05 0.41 -11.55
C GLU A 149 -10.55 1.83 -11.81
N ARG A 150 -11.41 2.85 -11.62
CA ARG A 150 -11.07 4.26 -11.83
C ARG A 150 -9.88 4.72 -11.00
N PHE A 151 -9.81 4.29 -9.74
CA PHE A 151 -8.73 4.65 -8.83
C PHE A 151 -7.52 3.70 -8.93
N GLY A 152 -7.59 2.70 -9.81
CA GLY A 152 -6.54 1.72 -10.06
C GLY A 152 -6.33 0.73 -8.91
N LEU A 153 -7.34 0.51 -8.08
CA LEU A 153 -7.26 -0.34 -6.89
C LEU A 153 -7.15 -1.83 -7.23
N ARG A 154 -6.32 -2.57 -6.47
CA ARG A 154 -6.13 -4.04 -6.61
C ARG A 154 -7.19 -4.88 -5.89
N LEU A 155 -8.15 -4.22 -5.24
CA LEU A 155 -9.22 -4.88 -4.49
C LEU A 155 -10.09 -5.76 -5.40
N ARG A 156 -10.30 -7.01 -4.98
CA ARG A 156 -11.22 -7.96 -5.63
C ARG A 156 -12.34 -8.35 -4.68
N GLU A 157 -13.57 -8.16 -5.14
CA GLU A 157 -14.76 -8.59 -4.43
C GLU A 157 -14.76 -10.13 -4.26
N GLY A 158 -15.14 -10.60 -3.08
CA GLY A 158 -15.19 -12.02 -2.72
C GLY A 158 -13.83 -12.64 -2.34
N VAL A 159 -12.72 -11.93 -2.57
CA VAL A 159 -11.38 -12.34 -2.15
C VAL A 159 -10.84 -11.41 -1.08
N ASP A 160 -10.84 -10.12 -1.38
CA ASP A 160 -10.20 -9.09 -0.56
C ASP A 160 -11.23 -8.37 0.34
N PHE A 161 -12.50 -8.32 -0.07
CA PHE A 161 -13.61 -7.74 0.70
C PHE A 161 -14.95 -8.36 0.30
N THR A 162 -15.98 -8.16 1.13
CA THR A 162 -17.38 -8.50 0.79
C THR A 162 -18.22 -7.24 0.64
N VAL A 163 -19.17 -7.22 -0.28
CA VAL A 163 -20.13 -6.11 -0.44
C VAL A 163 -21.46 -6.47 0.23
N VAL A 164 -22.05 -5.49 0.90
CA VAL A 164 -23.47 -5.52 1.31
C VAL A 164 -24.18 -4.41 0.56
N ASN A 165 -25.14 -4.79 -0.28
CA ASN A 165 -25.94 -3.83 -1.02
C ASN A 165 -27.21 -3.48 -0.20
N PRO A 166 -27.33 -2.26 0.36
CA PRO A 166 -28.51 -1.88 1.14
C PRO A 166 -29.78 -1.73 0.29
N GLU A 167 -29.67 -1.69 -1.05
CA GLU A 167 -30.80 -1.64 -1.98
C GLU A 167 -31.27 -3.04 -2.44
N HIS A 168 -30.64 -4.10 -1.91
CA HIS A 168 -31.04 -5.49 -2.14
C HIS A 168 -31.25 -6.19 -0.78
N ASP A 169 -32.51 -6.48 -0.47
CA ASP A 169 -32.96 -7.07 0.80
C ASP A 169 -32.92 -8.62 0.83
N GLU A 170 -32.45 -9.27 -0.24
CA GLU A 170 -32.31 -10.74 -0.32
C GLU A 170 -30.91 -11.25 0.06
#